data_AF-A0AAD3SZ66-F1
#
_entry.id   AF-A0AAD3SZ66-F1
#
_cell.length_a   1.000
_cell.length_b   1.000
_cell.length_c   1.000
_cell.angle_alpha   90.00
_cell.angle_beta   90.00
_cell.angle_gamma   90.00
#
_symmetry.space_group_name_H-M   'P 1'
#
loop_
_entity.id
_entity.type
_entity.pdbx_description
1 polymer ?
#
loop_
_entity_poly.entity_id
_entity_poly.type
_entity_poly.pdbx_seq_one_letter_code
_entity_poly.pdbx_strand_id
1 'polypeptide(L)'
;MPIQNFATMTGSARRNARSRTKSSAEVPGEDRSVNNPKLSLKARKGRSRARSFTGIISLIGFGICSFSILLYIIFSNMAKPLDEDQKRRVVTPFPAPKLMDLPQFQGVHKESLYWGTYRPHVYLGIRARSPRSLIAGLMWIGIKDGRFFMRHVCQDSDELNTYGWTHHNGRDYGRQLLVDRHLTLETSFFKSKLQGSGYGGDWAVRVDVRSDQLSSNEGIWERAHFFFYVGNEGGETISLSRAVLDIRQSSLLAFGSRIDVGNWQLHLDSMDNLEVHYAGFKTPHFHNLSDLVQANLADQVRRFGDLQLSDTLGDSPNILVFQISANAPFKADIAFVSGTDSKSPRVEERISSLTGKSLSDQLIQKKNEFDHKFERCFNLTNKGI
;
A
#
# COMPACT_ATOMS: atom_id res chain seq x y z
N MET A 1 10.14 50.94 19.71
CA MET A 1 9.27 51.86 18.94
C MET A 1 8.45 51.02 17.96
N PRO A 2 7.11 51.11 17.97
CA PRO A 2 6.31 50.69 16.81
C PRO A 2 5.25 51.74 16.40
N ILE A 3 5.11 51.99 15.10
CA ILE A 3 4.18 52.94 14.45
C ILE A 3 3.85 52.38 13.05
N GLN A 4 2.61 52.31 12.53
CA GLN A 4 1.27 52.50 13.12
C GLN A 4 0.18 51.74 12.29
N ASN A 5 -1.00 51.67 12.89
CA ASN A 5 -2.34 51.23 12.44
C ASN A 5 -2.84 51.98 11.15
N PHE A 6 -4.02 51.77 10.54
CA PHE A 6 -5.35 51.14 10.83
C PHE A 6 -5.88 50.44 9.53
N ALA A 7 -6.82 49.47 9.49
CA ALA A 7 -8.28 49.50 9.76
C ALA A 7 -9.07 50.57 8.91
N THR A 8 -10.30 50.37 8.38
CA THR A 8 -11.32 49.31 8.57
C THR A 8 -12.39 49.26 7.43
N MET A 9 -13.24 48.22 7.41
CA MET A 9 -14.68 48.17 6.99
C MET A 9 -15.15 48.14 5.50
N THR A 10 -15.70 46.97 5.11
CA THR A 10 -17.04 46.67 4.55
C THR A 10 -17.76 47.59 3.53
N GLY A 11 -18.41 47.01 2.49
CA GLY A 11 -19.59 47.66 1.89
C GLY A 11 -20.20 47.15 0.56
N SER A 12 -21.04 46.10 0.59
CA SER A 12 -22.19 45.85 -0.32
C SER A 12 -22.00 45.77 -1.86
N ALA A 13 -23.05 45.35 -2.57
CA ALA A 13 -23.11 45.20 -4.03
C ALA A 13 -24.44 45.73 -4.61
N ARG A 14 -24.45 46.13 -5.90
CA ARG A 14 -25.63 45.97 -6.80
C ARG A 14 -25.33 46.29 -8.27
N ARG A 15 -26.25 45.82 -9.15
CA ARG A 15 -26.28 46.01 -10.61
C ARG A 15 -26.98 47.34 -10.99
N ASN A 16 -26.73 47.87 -12.20
CA ASN A 16 -27.73 48.01 -13.27
C ASN A 16 -27.12 48.64 -14.56
N ALA A 17 -27.92 48.90 -15.60
CA ALA A 17 -27.45 49.02 -16.99
C ALA A 17 -28.17 50.10 -17.84
N ARG A 18 -27.56 50.40 -19.01
CA ARG A 18 -28.11 51.00 -20.27
C ARG A 18 -29.01 52.25 -20.20
N SER A 19 -28.66 53.25 -21.01
CA SER A 19 -29.62 53.99 -21.85
C SER A 19 -28.94 54.61 -23.10
N ARG A 20 -29.74 55.23 -24.00
CA ARG A 20 -29.37 55.77 -25.33
C ARG A 20 -30.37 56.89 -25.70
N THR A 21 -29.95 57.93 -26.43
CA THR A 21 -30.81 59.05 -26.90
C THR A 21 -30.67 59.35 -28.41
N LYS A 22 -31.63 60.08 -29.01
CA LYS A 22 -31.78 60.35 -30.47
C LYS A 22 -32.79 61.49 -30.78
N SER A 23 -32.52 62.33 -31.80
CA SER A 23 -33.41 63.27 -32.56
C SER A 23 -32.75 63.57 -33.94
N SER A 24 -33.07 64.52 -34.85
CA SER A 24 -34.22 65.35 -35.34
C SER A 24 -33.76 65.97 -36.70
N ALA A 25 -34.53 66.26 -37.78
CA ALA A 25 -35.96 66.56 -38.05
C ALA A 25 -36.35 68.07 -38.05
N GLU A 26 -37.01 68.68 -39.07
CA GLU A 26 -37.29 68.30 -40.48
C GLU A 26 -37.89 69.47 -41.34
N VAL A 27 -37.52 69.65 -42.65
CA VAL A 27 -38.33 70.24 -43.81
C VAL A 27 -38.75 71.75 -43.77
N PRO A 28 -39.01 72.52 -44.90
CA PRO A 28 -39.29 72.23 -46.36
C PRO A 28 -38.34 72.97 -47.38
N GLY A 29 -38.57 73.16 -48.70
CA GLY A 29 -39.52 72.65 -49.73
C GLY A 29 -39.79 73.63 -50.94
N GLU A 30 -40.27 73.10 -52.10
CA GLU A 30 -40.77 73.75 -53.37
C GLU A 30 -39.83 74.69 -54.22
N ASP A 31 -39.86 74.78 -55.57
CA ASP A 31 -40.57 74.02 -56.65
C ASP A 31 -39.79 74.02 -58.03
N ARG A 32 -40.15 73.08 -58.93
CA ARG A 32 -40.05 73.02 -60.44
C ARG A 32 -38.82 73.45 -61.29
N SER A 33 -38.25 72.46 -62.02
CA SER A 33 -38.38 72.26 -63.51
C SER A 33 -37.13 71.97 -64.41
N VAL A 34 -37.16 70.79 -65.07
CA VAL A 34 -36.89 70.49 -66.51
C VAL A 34 -35.62 71.04 -67.24
N ASN A 35 -34.64 70.17 -67.56
CA ASN A 35 -34.32 69.69 -68.94
C ASN A 35 -33.04 68.81 -69.07
N ASN A 36 -32.95 68.02 -70.14
CA ASN A 36 -31.72 67.35 -70.64
C ASN A 36 -31.23 68.03 -71.93
N PRO A 37 -29.94 67.89 -72.29
CA PRO A 37 -29.65 67.34 -73.63
C PRO A 37 -28.55 66.25 -73.65
N LYS A 38 -28.40 65.61 -74.83
CA LYS A 38 -27.51 64.45 -75.10
C LYS A 38 -26.23 64.86 -75.85
N LEU A 39 -25.39 63.85 -76.14
CA LEU A 39 -24.30 63.79 -77.16
C LEU A 39 -22.92 64.33 -76.74
N SER A 40 -21.78 63.82 -77.23
CA SER A 40 -21.44 62.49 -77.79
C SER A 40 -19.90 62.34 -77.96
N LEU A 41 -19.41 61.11 -78.17
CA LEU A 41 -18.21 60.70 -78.96
C LEU A 41 -17.05 61.72 -79.12
N LYS A 42 -15.77 61.40 -78.84
CA LYS A 42 -15.02 60.21 -79.32
C LYS A 42 -13.67 60.08 -78.60
N ALA A 43 -13.07 58.89 -78.59
CA ALA A 43 -11.79 58.63 -77.92
C ALA A 43 -10.56 58.83 -78.83
N ARG A 44 -9.38 59.07 -78.23
CA ARG A 44 -8.07 58.75 -78.85
C ARG A 44 -7.08 58.21 -77.81
N LYS A 45 -6.36 57.15 -78.15
CA LYS A 45 -5.38 56.47 -77.27
C LYS A 45 -4.08 57.27 -77.12
N GLY A 46 -3.57 57.37 -75.90
CA GLY A 46 -2.13 57.47 -75.59
C GLY A 46 -1.71 56.29 -74.73
N ARG A 47 -0.58 55.63 -74.99
CA ARG A 47 -0.22 54.34 -74.35
C ARG A 47 1.28 54.23 -74.03
N SER A 48 1.67 54.66 -72.83
CA SER A 48 3.00 54.44 -72.24
C SER A 48 2.91 54.66 -70.71
N ARG A 49 3.73 54.08 -69.81
CA ARG A 49 4.73 53.00 -69.92
C ARG A 49 4.92 52.33 -68.52
N ALA A 50 3.96 51.56 -68.05
CA ALA A 50 3.99 50.98 -66.68
C ALA A 50 3.72 49.46 -66.66
N ARG A 51 4.74 48.64 -66.98
CA ARG A 51 4.65 47.16 -66.95
C ARG A 51 5.93 46.43 -66.49
N SER A 52 6.94 47.12 -65.96
CA SER A 52 8.26 46.50 -65.65
C SER A 52 8.49 46.08 -64.20
N PHE A 53 7.78 46.67 -63.22
CA PHE A 53 8.08 46.43 -61.79
C PHE A 53 7.25 45.32 -61.16
N THR A 54 5.98 45.14 -61.55
CA THR A 54 5.08 44.15 -60.93
C THR A 54 5.54 42.70 -61.12
N GLY A 55 6.04 42.36 -62.32
CA GLY A 55 6.56 41.02 -62.61
C GLY A 55 7.84 40.66 -61.84
N ILE A 56 8.70 41.64 -61.58
CA ILE A 56 9.93 41.44 -60.80
C ILE A 56 9.58 41.16 -59.33
N ILE A 57 8.64 41.92 -58.77
CA ILE A 57 8.16 41.72 -57.39
C ILE A 57 7.50 40.34 -57.23
N SER A 58 6.69 39.88 -58.21
CA SER A 58 6.11 38.54 -58.14
C SER A 58 7.15 37.43 -58.29
N LEU A 59 8.18 37.59 -59.13
CA LEU A 59 9.29 36.64 -59.25
C LEU A 59 10.10 36.53 -57.96
N ILE A 60 10.42 37.66 -57.31
CA ILE A 60 11.09 37.69 -56.00
C ILE A 60 10.20 37.02 -54.94
N GLY A 61 8.89 37.29 -54.94
CA GLY A 61 7.93 36.64 -54.04
C GLY A 61 7.88 35.12 -54.21
N PHE A 62 7.81 34.61 -55.45
CA PHE A 62 7.90 33.17 -55.72
C PHE A 62 9.24 32.57 -55.30
N GLY A 63 10.35 33.29 -55.51
CA GLY A 63 11.67 32.91 -55.01
C GLY A 63 11.68 32.73 -53.50
N ILE A 64 11.23 33.74 -52.74
CA ILE A 64 11.14 33.70 -51.26
C ILE A 64 10.21 32.60 -50.77
N CYS A 65 9.06 32.38 -51.41
CA CYS A 65 8.15 31.28 -51.08
C CYS A 65 8.82 29.91 -51.32
N SER A 66 9.48 29.72 -52.47
CA SER A 66 10.20 28.47 -52.76
C SER A 66 11.36 28.21 -51.80
N PHE A 67 12.10 29.26 -51.40
CA PHE A 67 13.18 29.18 -50.43
C PHE A 67 12.67 28.90 -49.02
N SER A 68 11.55 29.50 -48.60
CA SER A 68 10.88 29.19 -47.33
C SER A 68 10.34 27.77 -47.28
N ILE A 69 9.80 27.25 -48.40
CA ILE A 69 9.37 25.85 -48.52
C ILE A 69 10.59 24.91 -48.46
N LEU A 70 11.68 25.25 -49.14
CA LEU A 70 12.91 24.44 -49.11
C LEU A 70 13.54 24.44 -47.70
N LEU A 71 13.59 25.60 -47.02
CA LEU A 71 14.00 25.70 -45.63
C LEU A 71 13.08 24.89 -44.71
N TYR A 72 11.76 24.93 -44.90
CA TYR A 72 10.83 24.11 -44.12
C TYR A 72 11.05 22.61 -44.35
N ILE A 73 11.33 22.17 -45.59
CA ILE A 73 11.65 20.78 -45.92
C ILE A 73 13.00 20.36 -45.31
N ILE A 74 14.01 21.24 -45.34
CA ILE A 74 15.31 20.98 -44.70
C ILE A 74 15.13 20.92 -43.18
N PHE A 75 14.47 21.90 -42.58
CA PHE A 75 14.27 21.98 -41.13
C PHE A 75 13.41 20.83 -40.61
N SER A 76 12.34 20.42 -41.32
CA SER A 76 11.53 19.25 -40.93
C SER A 76 12.22 17.91 -41.14
N ASN A 77 13.23 17.80 -42.02
CA ASN A 77 14.07 16.61 -42.11
C ASN A 77 15.21 16.62 -41.07
N MET A 78 15.78 17.78 -40.74
CA MET A 78 16.82 17.95 -39.71
C MET A 78 16.26 17.95 -38.28
N ALA A 79 14.98 18.28 -38.11
CA ALA A 79 14.23 18.23 -36.84
C ALA A 79 13.39 16.96 -36.69
N LYS A 80 13.61 15.94 -37.55
CA LYS A 80 13.43 14.56 -37.09
C LYS A 80 14.44 14.36 -35.96
N PRO A 81 14.02 14.05 -34.72
CA PRO A 81 14.98 13.81 -33.66
C PRO A 81 15.94 12.70 -34.09
N LEU A 82 17.24 12.91 -33.86
CA LEU A 82 18.20 11.82 -33.86
C LEU A 82 17.68 10.75 -32.90
N ASP A 83 17.66 9.50 -33.39
CA ASP A 83 17.01 8.31 -32.83
C ASP A 83 16.89 8.33 -31.30
N GLU A 84 15.67 8.15 -30.75
CA GLU A 84 15.39 8.24 -29.30
C GLU A 84 16.23 7.21 -28.53
N ASP A 85 17.39 7.66 -28.01
CA ASP A 85 18.35 6.98 -27.14
C ASP A 85 18.10 5.47 -27.03
N GLN A 86 18.53 4.73 -28.07
CA GLN A 86 18.14 3.34 -28.33
C GLN A 86 18.36 2.45 -27.09
N LYS A 87 17.30 2.32 -26.27
CA LYS A 87 17.41 1.88 -24.87
C LYS A 87 18.09 0.54 -24.80
N ARG A 88 19.34 0.55 -24.30
CA ARG A 88 20.28 -0.58 -24.34
C ARG A 88 19.54 -1.86 -23.95
N ARG A 89 19.50 -2.85 -24.85
CA ARG A 89 18.74 -4.10 -24.70
C ARG A 89 19.00 -4.84 -23.37
N VAL A 90 20.15 -4.60 -22.75
CA VAL A 90 20.56 -5.11 -21.43
C VAL A 90 19.71 -4.58 -20.26
N VAL A 91 19.20 -3.35 -20.33
CA VAL A 91 18.41 -2.70 -19.26
C VAL A 91 16.92 -2.53 -19.61
N THR A 92 16.51 -2.92 -20.81
CA THR A 92 15.13 -2.86 -21.29
C THR A 92 14.44 -4.20 -21.06
N PRO A 93 13.31 -4.28 -20.33
CA PRO A 93 12.54 -5.50 -20.19
C PRO A 93 12.15 -6.10 -21.55
N PHE A 94 12.15 -7.43 -21.64
CA PHE A 94 11.82 -8.14 -22.88
C PHE A 94 10.41 -7.74 -23.39
N PRO A 95 10.25 -7.30 -24.66
CA PRO A 95 9.01 -6.70 -25.16
C PRO A 95 7.95 -7.75 -25.52
N ALA A 96 7.48 -8.48 -24.52
CA ALA A 96 6.38 -9.44 -24.61
C ALA A 96 5.40 -9.25 -23.44
N PRO A 97 4.15 -9.74 -23.54
CA PRO A 97 3.23 -9.78 -22.40
C PRO A 97 3.87 -10.49 -21.20
N LYS A 98 3.69 -9.97 -19.99
CA LYS A 98 4.23 -10.61 -18.79
C LYS A 98 3.49 -11.92 -18.57
N LEU A 99 4.22 -12.98 -18.18
CA LEU A 99 3.61 -14.27 -17.84
C LEU A 99 2.49 -14.11 -16.79
N MET A 100 2.70 -13.23 -15.81
CA MET A 100 1.75 -12.90 -14.74
C MET A 100 0.48 -12.15 -15.18
N ASP A 101 0.41 -11.67 -16.43
CA ASP A 101 -0.75 -10.96 -16.99
C ASP A 101 -1.68 -11.91 -17.77
N LEU A 102 -1.26 -13.17 -18.03
CA LEU A 102 -2.06 -14.16 -18.77
C LEU A 102 -3.32 -14.59 -17.98
N PRO A 103 -4.42 -14.98 -18.67
CA PRO A 103 -5.72 -15.26 -18.03
C PRO A 103 -5.68 -16.29 -16.90
N GLN A 104 -4.91 -17.36 -17.05
CA GLN A 104 -4.80 -18.45 -16.07
C GLN A 104 -4.18 -18.05 -14.73
N PHE A 105 -3.57 -16.86 -14.65
CA PHE A 105 -3.03 -16.29 -13.41
C PHE A 105 -3.91 -15.18 -12.81
N GLN A 106 -5.05 -14.83 -13.44
CA GLN A 106 -5.98 -13.81 -12.95
C GLN A 106 -7.07 -14.40 -12.03
N GLY A 107 -8.03 -13.55 -11.62
CA GLY A 107 -9.23 -13.95 -10.87
C GLY A 107 -8.90 -14.73 -9.59
N VAL A 108 -9.61 -15.84 -9.38
CA VAL A 108 -9.48 -16.72 -8.22
C VAL A 108 -8.04 -17.23 -8.03
N HIS A 109 -7.27 -17.47 -9.10
CA HIS A 109 -5.88 -17.88 -8.98
C HIS A 109 -5.05 -16.78 -8.31
N LYS A 110 -5.12 -15.56 -8.84
CA LYS A 110 -4.43 -14.36 -8.32
C LYS A 110 -4.77 -14.12 -6.86
N GLU A 111 -6.07 -14.20 -6.55
CA GLU A 111 -6.62 -13.91 -5.24
C GLU A 111 -6.24 -14.97 -4.19
N SER A 112 -6.31 -16.27 -4.54
CA SER A 112 -5.92 -17.36 -3.63
C SER A 112 -4.47 -17.28 -3.16
N LEU A 113 -3.62 -16.58 -3.94
CA LEU A 113 -2.20 -16.33 -3.65
C LEU A 113 -1.95 -14.90 -3.15
N TYR A 114 -2.97 -14.08 -2.87
CA TYR A 114 -2.76 -12.68 -2.49
C TYR A 114 -2.00 -12.57 -1.18
N TRP A 115 -2.51 -13.18 -0.11
CA TRP A 115 -1.84 -13.31 1.19
C TRP A 115 -0.98 -14.57 1.28
N GLY A 116 0.18 -14.47 1.94
CA GLY A 116 0.98 -15.63 2.34
C GLY A 116 2.22 -15.25 3.16
N THR A 117 2.99 -16.27 3.52
CA THR A 117 4.25 -16.22 4.29
C THR A 117 5.43 -15.69 3.47
N TYR A 118 5.20 -14.68 2.63
CA TYR A 118 6.12 -14.22 1.58
C TYR A 118 7.25 -13.30 2.09
N ARG A 119 7.82 -13.61 3.26
CA ARG A 119 8.96 -12.91 3.88
C ARG A 119 9.96 -13.92 4.50
N PRO A 120 10.62 -14.77 3.70
CA PRO A 120 11.46 -15.88 4.20
C PRO A 120 12.75 -15.46 4.93
N HIS A 121 13.04 -14.17 5.04
CA HIS A 121 14.16 -13.63 5.81
C HIS A 121 13.82 -13.41 7.30
N VAL A 122 12.57 -13.58 7.72
CA VAL A 122 12.14 -13.52 9.12
C VAL A 122 11.48 -14.83 9.54
N TYR A 123 11.64 -15.20 10.81
CA TYR A 123 11.12 -16.46 11.36
C TYR A 123 9.61 -16.63 11.12
N LEU A 124 8.83 -15.56 11.27
CA LEU A 124 7.47 -15.50 10.74
C LEU A 124 7.17 -14.12 10.18
N GLY A 125 6.76 -14.07 8.91
CA GLY A 125 6.36 -12.83 8.24
C GLY A 125 5.30 -13.06 7.17
N ILE A 126 4.17 -12.37 7.32
CA ILE A 126 3.03 -12.41 6.40
C ILE A 126 3.10 -11.16 5.51
N ARG A 127 2.74 -11.32 4.24
CA ARG A 127 2.78 -10.25 3.23
C ARG A 127 1.71 -10.47 2.17
N ALA A 128 1.13 -9.39 1.65
CA ALA A 128 0.32 -9.42 0.44
C ALA A 128 1.17 -9.27 -0.85
N ARG A 129 0.74 -9.90 -1.96
CA ARG A 129 1.34 -9.75 -3.31
C ARG A 129 1.00 -8.40 -3.96
N SER A 130 1.29 -7.31 -3.24
CA SER A 130 1.11 -5.91 -3.63
C SER A 130 2.47 -5.18 -3.50
N PRO A 131 2.82 -4.22 -4.40
CA PRO A 131 4.15 -3.57 -4.40
C PRO A 131 4.46 -2.78 -3.12
N ARG A 132 3.45 -2.19 -2.50
CA ARG A 132 3.50 -1.58 -1.17
C ARG A 132 2.35 -2.17 -0.36
N SER A 133 2.62 -3.25 0.35
CA SER A 133 1.63 -4.10 1.00
C SER A 133 1.36 -3.71 2.46
N LEU A 134 0.33 -4.32 3.05
CA LEU A 134 0.39 -4.64 4.47
C LEU A 134 1.33 -5.83 4.67
N ILE A 135 2.17 -5.73 5.68
CA ILE A 135 2.98 -6.82 6.20
C ILE A 135 2.65 -7.05 7.67
N ALA A 136 2.87 -8.27 8.13
CA ALA A 136 2.87 -8.61 9.54
C ALA A 136 4.04 -9.57 9.85
N GLY A 137 4.24 -9.88 11.13
CA GLY A 137 5.18 -10.91 11.56
C GLY A 137 5.37 -10.96 13.06
N LEU A 138 6.25 -11.86 13.48
CA LEU A 138 6.57 -12.14 14.89
C LEU A 138 8.02 -11.76 15.21
N MET A 139 8.24 -11.32 16.44
CA MET A 139 9.54 -11.32 17.13
C MET A 139 9.34 -11.93 18.53
N TRP A 140 10.42 -12.33 19.21
CA TRP A 140 10.37 -12.67 20.63
C TRP A 140 11.72 -12.37 21.31
N ILE A 141 11.72 -12.32 22.64
CA ILE A 141 12.97 -12.30 23.41
C ILE A 141 13.48 -13.73 23.59
N GLY A 142 14.64 -14.03 23.00
CA GLY A 142 15.47 -15.18 23.34
C GLY A 142 16.65 -14.77 24.23
N ILE A 143 17.54 -15.71 24.56
CA ILE A 143 18.80 -15.41 25.26
C ILE A 143 19.99 -15.91 24.44
N LYS A 144 20.98 -15.02 24.29
CA LYS A 144 22.29 -15.29 23.70
C LYS A 144 23.38 -14.72 24.60
N ASP A 145 24.46 -15.47 24.83
CA ASP A 145 25.61 -15.05 25.65
C ASP A 145 25.26 -14.49 27.04
N GLY A 146 24.21 -15.06 27.68
CA GLY A 146 23.69 -14.61 28.98
C GLY A 146 22.94 -13.28 28.95
N ARG A 147 22.55 -12.78 27.77
CA ARG A 147 21.82 -11.53 27.55
C ARG A 147 20.54 -11.77 26.76
N PHE A 148 19.51 -10.98 27.07
CA PHE A 148 18.30 -10.93 26.26
C PHE A 148 18.61 -10.42 24.85
N PHE A 149 18.09 -11.11 23.83
CA PHE A 149 18.26 -10.77 22.42
C PHE A 149 16.96 -10.96 21.65
N MET A 150 16.63 -10.05 20.75
CA MET A 150 15.37 -10.09 20.00
C MET A 150 15.53 -10.92 18.73
N ARG A 151 14.83 -12.06 18.66
CA ARG A 151 14.77 -12.89 17.45
C ARG A 151 13.76 -12.29 16.47
N HIS A 152 14.11 -12.17 15.20
CA HIS A 152 13.21 -11.67 14.14
C HIS A 152 13.65 -12.14 12.75
N VAL A 153 14.82 -11.66 12.32
CA VAL A 153 15.51 -12.11 11.11
C VAL A 153 16.09 -13.49 11.35
N CYS A 154 15.98 -14.40 10.38
CA CYS A 154 16.60 -15.72 10.47
C CYS A 154 18.14 -15.56 10.44
N GLN A 155 18.83 -15.95 11.52
CA GLN A 155 20.28 -15.89 11.61
C GLN A 155 20.83 -17.19 12.21
N ASP A 156 21.82 -17.80 11.57
CA ASP A 156 22.51 -18.98 12.11
C ASP A 156 23.13 -18.69 13.50
N SER A 157 23.53 -17.42 13.71
CA SER A 157 24.06 -16.93 14.99
C SER A 157 23.02 -16.82 16.12
N ASP A 158 21.74 -17.08 15.87
CA ASP A 158 20.74 -17.15 16.95
C ASP A 158 20.83 -18.46 17.75
N GLU A 159 21.43 -19.52 17.17
CA GLU A 159 21.65 -20.82 17.84
C GLU A 159 20.36 -21.55 18.29
N LEU A 160 19.26 -21.43 17.51
CA LEU A 160 18.05 -22.22 17.71
C LEU A 160 18.34 -23.72 17.50
N ASN A 161 17.84 -24.57 18.40
CA ASN A 161 18.01 -26.03 18.33
C ASN A 161 17.39 -26.61 17.05
N THR A 162 16.28 -26.02 16.59
CA THR A 162 15.67 -26.27 15.27
C THR A 162 14.70 -25.14 14.91
N TYR A 163 14.53 -24.86 13.63
CA TYR A 163 13.40 -24.07 13.13
C TYR A 163 12.97 -24.51 11.72
N GLY A 164 11.67 -24.45 11.43
CA GLY A 164 11.16 -24.59 10.07
C GLY A 164 9.72 -25.10 9.95
N TRP A 165 9.22 -25.06 8.72
CA TRP A 165 7.88 -25.54 8.36
C TRP A 165 7.82 -27.06 8.37
N THR A 166 7.20 -27.63 9.41
CA THR A 166 6.89 -29.07 9.48
C THR A 166 5.83 -29.47 8.45
N HIS A 167 4.86 -28.59 8.20
CA HIS A 167 3.83 -28.72 7.18
C HIS A 167 3.63 -27.33 6.55
N HIS A 168 3.58 -27.19 5.22
CA HIS A 168 3.20 -25.93 4.58
C HIS A 168 2.75 -26.18 3.14
N ASN A 169 1.49 -25.88 2.80
CA ASN A 169 0.91 -26.24 1.51
C ASN A 169 1.05 -25.17 0.41
N GLY A 170 1.64 -24.01 0.75
CA GLY A 170 1.86 -22.88 -0.17
C GLY A 170 0.57 -22.14 -0.58
N ARG A 171 -0.56 -22.41 0.08
CA ARG A 171 -1.87 -21.83 -0.22
C ARG A 171 -2.54 -21.23 1.02
N ASP A 172 -3.09 -22.07 1.89
CA ASP A 172 -4.00 -21.69 2.98
C ASP A 172 -3.61 -22.27 4.35
N TYR A 173 -2.55 -23.07 4.43
CA TYR A 173 -2.09 -23.68 5.68
C TYR A 173 -0.57 -23.83 5.77
N GLY A 174 -0.04 -23.59 6.97
CA GLY A 174 1.25 -24.11 7.42
C GLY A 174 1.36 -24.20 8.94
N ARG A 175 2.28 -25.04 9.40
CA ARG A 175 2.65 -25.29 10.79
C ARG A 175 4.18 -25.36 10.90
N GLN A 176 4.77 -24.36 11.53
CA GLN A 176 6.20 -24.24 11.78
C GLN A 176 6.51 -24.49 13.26
N LEU A 177 7.62 -25.17 13.50
CA LEU A 177 8.21 -25.35 14.83
C LEU A 177 9.46 -24.47 14.92
N LEU A 178 9.67 -23.81 16.05
CA LEU A 178 10.95 -23.19 16.42
C LEU A 178 11.26 -23.59 17.87
N VAL A 179 12.52 -23.95 18.14
CA VAL A 179 12.98 -24.32 19.49
C VAL A 179 14.17 -23.44 19.84
N ASP A 180 13.95 -22.49 20.74
CA ASP A 180 14.94 -21.54 21.25
C ASP A 180 15.33 -21.97 22.67
N ARG A 181 16.32 -22.87 22.76
CA ARG A 181 16.85 -23.48 23.99
C ARG A 181 15.82 -24.31 24.78
N HIS A 182 15.07 -23.66 25.66
CA HIS A 182 14.03 -24.29 26.51
C HIS A 182 12.61 -23.88 26.11
N LEU A 183 12.48 -22.91 25.19
CA LEU A 183 11.22 -22.37 24.72
C LEU A 183 10.88 -22.97 23.35
N THR A 184 9.81 -23.76 23.31
CA THR A 184 9.26 -24.34 22.08
C THR A 184 8.08 -23.49 21.60
N LEU A 185 8.22 -22.93 20.40
CA LEU A 185 7.22 -22.12 19.71
C LEU A 185 6.64 -22.95 18.55
N GLU A 186 5.34 -23.21 18.56
CA GLU A 186 4.62 -23.70 17.39
C GLU A 186 3.82 -22.54 16.77
N THR A 187 4.26 -22.09 15.58
CA THR A 187 3.57 -21.04 14.82
C THR A 187 2.77 -21.66 13.68
N SER A 188 1.44 -21.54 13.73
CA SER A 188 0.54 -22.00 12.66
C SER A 188 -0.05 -20.82 11.89
N PHE A 189 -0.07 -20.92 10.57
CA PHE A 189 -0.67 -19.95 9.65
C PHE A 189 -1.86 -20.60 8.94
N PHE A 190 -2.99 -19.89 8.90
CA PHE A 190 -4.22 -20.34 8.26
C PHE A 190 -4.86 -19.21 7.45
N LYS A 191 -5.54 -19.53 6.34
CA LYS A 191 -6.35 -18.57 5.57
C LYS A 191 -7.77 -19.08 5.33
N SER A 192 -8.73 -18.17 5.39
CA SER A 192 -10.13 -18.43 5.02
C SER A 192 -10.66 -17.33 4.11
N LYS A 193 -11.72 -17.61 3.34
CA LYS A 193 -12.46 -16.60 2.58
C LYS A 193 -13.95 -16.88 2.70
N LEU A 194 -14.60 -16.21 3.65
CA LEU A 194 -16.03 -16.31 3.93
C LEU A 194 -16.79 -15.15 3.25
N GLN A 195 -18.12 -15.15 3.36
CA GLN A 195 -18.94 -14.11 2.74
C GLN A 195 -18.67 -12.74 3.39
N GLY A 196 -18.32 -11.75 2.56
CA GLY A 196 -17.95 -10.41 3.03
C GLY A 196 -16.45 -10.22 3.28
N SER A 197 -15.60 -11.23 3.06
CA SER A 197 -14.14 -11.00 3.04
C SER A 197 -13.74 -10.12 1.85
N GLY A 198 -12.77 -9.24 2.09
CA GLY A 198 -12.11 -8.42 1.09
C GLY A 198 -11.20 -9.24 0.17
N TYR A 199 -10.45 -8.55 -0.71
CA TYR A 199 -9.61 -9.22 -1.70
C TYR A 199 -8.53 -10.08 -1.04
N GLY A 200 -8.46 -11.35 -1.42
CA GLY A 200 -7.49 -12.31 -0.90
C GLY A 200 -7.93 -13.05 0.37
N GLY A 201 -9.07 -12.68 0.96
CA GLY A 201 -9.59 -13.29 2.17
C GLY A 201 -8.90 -12.83 3.46
N ASP A 202 -9.18 -13.60 4.50
CA ASP A 202 -8.75 -13.41 5.88
C ASP A 202 -7.65 -14.41 6.24
N TRP A 203 -6.90 -14.13 7.31
CA TRP A 203 -5.88 -15.05 7.80
C TRP A 203 -5.74 -15.01 9.32
N ALA A 204 -5.27 -16.12 9.89
CA ALA A 204 -4.95 -16.27 11.30
C ALA A 204 -3.51 -16.73 11.48
N VAL A 205 -2.89 -16.26 12.56
CA VAL A 205 -1.64 -16.80 13.11
C VAL A 205 -1.93 -17.28 14.52
N ARG A 206 -1.71 -18.56 14.80
CA ARG A 206 -1.63 -19.09 16.16
C ARG A 206 -0.18 -19.18 16.59
N VAL A 207 0.13 -18.73 17.80
CA VAL A 207 1.37 -19.01 18.51
C VAL A 207 1.04 -19.87 19.72
N ASP A 208 1.51 -21.11 19.74
CA ASP A 208 1.38 -22.07 20.84
C ASP A 208 2.77 -22.22 21.49
N VAL A 209 2.89 -21.75 22.73
CA VAL A 209 4.16 -21.56 23.44
C VAL A 209 4.27 -22.58 24.56
N ARG A 210 5.39 -23.28 24.64
CA ARG A 210 5.65 -24.32 25.66
C ARG A 210 7.07 -24.16 26.20
N SER A 211 7.24 -24.49 27.48
CA SER A 211 8.53 -24.53 28.17
C SER A 211 8.79 -25.96 28.63
N ASP A 212 9.98 -26.49 28.35
CA ASP A 212 10.37 -27.86 28.72
C ASP A 212 10.89 -27.96 30.17
N GLN A 213 10.57 -26.98 31.03
CA GLN A 213 11.02 -26.92 32.42
C GLN A 213 10.37 -27.97 33.33
N LEU A 214 11.03 -29.12 33.45
CA LEU A 214 10.89 -30.04 34.57
C LEU A 214 12.07 -29.98 35.56
N SER A 215 13.10 -29.14 35.33
CA SER A 215 14.40 -29.29 36.02
C SER A 215 15.31 -28.05 36.11
N SER A 216 14.83 -26.89 36.59
CA SER A 216 15.74 -25.77 36.94
C SER A 216 15.15 -24.79 37.97
N ASN A 217 15.87 -24.53 39.07
CA ASN A 217 15.49 -23.62 40.17
C ASN A 217 15.64 -22.11 39.83
N GLU A 218 15.67 -21.73 38.54
CA GLU A 218 15.84 -20.34 38.11
C GLU A 218 14.55 -19.79 37.50
N GLY A 219 13.76 -19.09 38.32
CA GLY A 219 12.46 -18.48 37.96
C GLY A 219 12.52 -17.30 36.97
N ILE A 220 13.58 -17.22 36.17
CA ILE A 220 13.78 -16.19 35.11
C ILE A 220 12.96 -16.53 33.86
N TRP A 221 12.60 -17.81 33.69
CA TRP A 221 12.06 -18.36 32.44
C TRP A 221 10.53 -18.54 32.40
N GLU A 222 9.81 -18.20 33.48
CA GLU A 222 8.36 -18.43 33.53
C GLU A 222 7.60 -17.60 32.50
N ARG A 223 8.00 -16.35 32.28
CA ARG A 223 7.31 -15.36 31.44
C ARG A 223 8.03 -15.19 30.10
N ALA A 224 7.30 -15.41 29.00
CA ALA A 224 7.82 -15.24 27.65
C ALA A 224 7.19 -14.02 26.96
N HIS A 225 8.02 -13.26 26.23
CA HIS A 225 7.66 -11.98 25.63
C HIS A 225 7.75 -12.05 24.10
N PHE A 226 6.61 -11.85 23.44
CA PHE A 226 6.46 -11.91 21.98
C PHE A 226 6.01 -10.56 21.43
N PHE A 227 6.40 -10.24 20.20
CA PHE A 227 6.03 -8.99 19.55
C PHE A 227 5.38 -9.30 18.21
N PHE A 228 4.06 -9.21 18.13
CA PHE A 228 3.35 -9.29 16.85
C PHE A 228 3.21 -7.87 16.29
N TYR A 229 3.60 -7.66 15.04
CA TYR A 229 3.51 -6.35 14.39
C TYR A 229 2.67 -6.39 13.13
N VAL A 230 2.03 -5.26 12.83
CA VAL A 230 1.38 -4.96 11.54
C VAL A 230 1.91 -3.64 11.01
N GLY A 231 2.27 -3.59 9.73
CA GLY A 231 2.89 -2.43 9.10
C GLY A 231 2.40 -2.20 7.68
N ASN A 232 2.18 -0.93 7.31
CA ASN A 232 1.72 -0.52 6.00
C ASN A 232 2.85 0.16 5.21
N GLU A 233 3.35 -0.54 4.20
CA GLU A 233 4.41 -0.05 3.30
C GLU A 233 3.93 1.07 2.36
N GLY A 234 2.62 1.34 2.31
CA GLY A 234 2.07 2.56 1.70
C GLY A 234 2.53 3.83 2.44
N GLY A 235 2.90 3.71 3.72
CA GLY A 235 3.23 4.83 4.62
C GLY A 235 2.01 5.46 5.29
N GLU A 236 0.80 5.00 4.95
CA GLU A 236 -0.47 5.42 5.53
C GLU A 236 -0.55 5.00 7.01
N THR A 237 -1.29 5.79 7.81
CA THR A 237 -1.44 5.57 9.26
C THR A 237 -2.26 4.32 9.57
N ILE A 238 -1.83 3.55 10.56
CA ILE A 238 -2.61 2.46 11.18
C ILE A 238 -3.22 2.99 12.49
N SER A 239 -4.50 2.71 12.71
CA SER A 239 -5.22 3.12 13.92
C SER A 239 -5.10 2.05 15.00
N LEU A 240 -4.65 2.45 16.19
CA LEU A 240 -4.77 1.65 17.41
C LEU A 240 -6.23 1.63 17.89
N SER A 241 -6.70 0.47 18.31
CA SER A 241 -7.96 0.34 19.04
C SER A 241 -7.78 0.69 20.52
N ARG A 242 -8.68 1.52 21.07
CA ARG A 242 -8.68 1.86 22.50
C ARG A 242 -9.30 0.76 23.39
N ALA A 243 -9.81 -0.32 22.80
CA ALA A 243 -10.43 -1.43 23.54
C ALA A 243 -9.42 -2.39 24.20
N VAL A 244 -8.12 -2.24 23.92
CA VAL A 244 -7.03 -3.07 24.48
C VAL A 244 -6.91 -2.96 26.02
N LEU A 245 -7.58 -1.98 26.64
CA LEU A 245 -7.50 -1.69 28.08
C LEU A 245 -8.39 -2.58 28.98
N ASP A 246 -9.24 -3.46 28.43
CA ASP A 246 -10.13 -4.34 29.23
C ASP A 246 -10.14 -5.76 28.63
N ILE A 247 -9.07 -6.51 28.87
CA ILE A 247 -8.78 -7.80 28.22
C ILE A 247 -9.67 -8.92 28.80
N ARG A 248 -10.90 -9.02 28.29
CA ARG A 248 -11.75 -10.21 28.43
C ARG A 248 -12.46 -10.47 27.10
N GLN A 249 -12.09 -11.58 26.44
CA GLN A 249 -12.51 -12.00 25.09
C GLN A 249 -11.81 -11.22 23.94
N SER A 250 -11.82 -11.82 22.74
CA SER A 250 -11.20 -11.34 21.49
C SER A 250 -11.10 -9.82 21.36
N SER A 251 -9.91 -9.29 21.58
CA SER A 251 -9.63 -7.86 21.64
C SER A 251 -9.18 -7.32 20.28
N LEU A 252 -9.93 -6.36 19.72
CA LEU A 252 -9.49 -5.59 18.57
C LEU A 252 -8.22 -4.80 18.94
N LEU A 253 -7.10 -5.10 18.27
CA LEU A 253 -5.81 -4.43 18.47
C LEU A 253 -5.62 -3.22 17.55
N ALA A 254 -5.83 -3.43 16.24
CA ALA A 254 -5.53 -2.45 15.21
C ALA A 254 -6.59 -2.48 14.09
N PHE A 255 -6.74 -1.36 13.40
CA PHE A 255 -7.60 -1.26 12.21
C PHE A 255 -7.07 -0.22 11.22
N GLY A 256 -7.57 -0.31 9.99
CA GLY A 256 -7.26 0.65 8.94
C GLY A 256 -8.11 0.43 7.70
N SER A 257 -7.72 1.06 6.60
CA SER A 257 -8.36 0.88 5.29
C SER A 257 -7.31 0.92 4.19
N ARG A 258 -7.52 0.18 3.11
CA ARG A 258 -6.68 0.17 1.90
C ARG A 258 -7.50 -0.09 0.65
N ILE A 259 -7.02 0.42 -0.48
CA ILE A 259 -7.65 0.27 -1.80
C ILE A 259 -7.75 -1.19 -2.29
N ASP A 260 -6.91 -2.10 -1.79
CA ASP A 260 -6.90 -3.51 -2.20
C ASP A 260 -7.75 -4.42 -1.30
N VAL A 261 -7.60 -4.34 0.03
CA VAL A 261 -8.35 -5.20 0.98
C VAL A 261 -9.62 -4.56 1.59
N GLY A 262 -9.88 -3.29 1.30
CA GLY A 262 -10.93 -2.50 1.93
C GLY A 262 -10.58 -2.09 3.36
N ASN A 263 -11.62 -1.87 4.17
CA ASN A 263 -11.48 -1.72 5.62
C ASN A 263 -10.99 -3.05 6.23
N TRP A 264 -10.09 -2.99 7.22
CA TRP A 264 -9.51 -4.18 7.84
C TRP A 264 -9.28 -4.00 9.34
N GLN A 265 -9.23 -5.13 10.04
CA GLN A 265 -9.05 -5.23 11.49
C GLN A 265 -8.04 -6.34 11.84
N LEU A 266 -7.32 -6.16 12.94
CA LEU A 266 -6.45 -7.15 13.57
C LEU A 266 -6.94 -7.38 15.00
N HIS A 267 -7.23 -8.63 15.34
CA HIS A 267 -7.74 -9.07 16.65
C HIS A 267 -6.75 -10.02 17.33
N LEU A 268 -6.77 -10.03 18.66
CA LEU A 268 -6.06 -10.98 19.51
C LEU A 268 -7.06 -11.72 20.40
N ASP A 269 -7.06 -13.05 20.33
CA ASP A 269 -7.90 -13.92 21.14
C ASP A 269 -7.05 -14.97 21.88
N SER A 270 -7.46 -15.32 23.09
CA SER A 270 -6.70 -16.18 24.01
C SER A 270 -7.62 -16.71 25.11
N MET A 271 -7.32 -17.91 25.60
CA MET A 271 -7.90 -18.44 26.86
C MET A 271 -7.02 -18.15 28.08
N ASP A 272 -5.75 -17.80 27.84
CA ASP A 272 -4.73 -17.52 28.85
C ASP A 272 -4.67 -16.02 29.18
N ASN A 273 -4.24 -15.68 30.41
CA ASN A 273 -4.18 -14.30 30.89
C ASN A 273 -2.97 -13.55 30.29
N LEU A 274 -3.17 -12.93 29.13
CA LEU A 274 -2.16 -12.15 28.41
C LEU A 274 -2.07 -10.71 28.94
N GLU A 275 -0.86 -10.24 29.18
CA GLU A 275 -0.53 -8.82 29.30
C GLU A 275 -0.15 -8.28 27.91
N VAL A 276 -0.70 -7.12 27.53
CA VAL A 276 -0.50 -6.55 26.19
C VAL A 276 -0.08 -5.09 26.28
N HIS A 277 1.14 -4.80 25.81
CA HIS A 277 1.66 -3.45 25.62
C HIS A 277 1.85 -3.15 24.12
N TYR A 278 1.99 -1.88 23.74
CA TYR A 278 2.14 -1.48 22.35
C TYR A 278 3.14 -0.36 22.11
N ALA A 279 3.65 -0.28 20.88
CA ALA A 279 4.40 0.85 20.38
C ALA A 279 4.05 1.14 18.91
N GLY A 280 3.74 2.40 18.61
CA GLY A 280 3.45 2.88 17.26
C GLY A 280 4.64 3.62 16.65
N PHE A 281 5.13 3.15 15.51
CA PHE A 281 6.31 3.71 14.83
C PHE A 281 5.98 4.28 13.45
N LYS A 282 6.74 5.29 13.04
CA LYS A 282 6.71 5.87 11.69
C LYS A 282 8.05 5.66 11.00
N THR A 283 8.12 4.78 10.00
CA THR A 283 9.35 4.53 9.23
C THR A 283 9.06 3.99 7.82
N PRO A 284 9.83 4.39 6.80
CA PRO A 284 9.88 3.70 5.51
C PRO A 284 10.85 2.50 5.51
N HIS A 285 11.68 2.35 6.55
CA HIS A 285 12.79 1.39 6.62
C HIS A 285 12.41 0.14 7.44
N PHE A 286 11.51 -0.68 6.90
CA PHE A 286 11.00 -1.91 7.53
C PHE A 286 12.06 -2.98 7.86
N HIS A 287 13.29 -2.84 7.36
CA HIS A 287 14.41 -3.73 7.71
C HIS A 287 14.96 -3.44 9.12
N ASN A 288 14.90 -2.18 9.58
CA ASN A 288 15.36 -1.76 10.91
C ASN A 288 14.26 -1.89 11.99
N LEU A 289 13.22 -2.70 11.76
CA LEU A 289 12.07 -2.73 12.68
C LEU A 289 12.46 -3.29 14.05
N SER A 290 13.30 -4.32 14.12
CA SER A 290 13.79 -4.83 15.41
C SER A 290 14.63 -3.79 16.15
N ASP A 291 15.45 -2.99 15.46
CA ASP A 291 16.24 -1.94 16.09
C ASP A 291 15.36 -0.89 16.78
N LEU A 292 14.22 -0.53 16.15
CA LEU A 292 13.24 0.39 16.72
C LEU A 292 12.54 -0.18 17.96
N VAL A 293 12.20 -1.48 17.95
CA VAL A 293 11.56 -2.15 19.10
C VAL A 293 12.58 -2.37 20.23
N GLN A 294 13.81 -2.79 19.92
CA GLN A 294 14.92 -2.88 20.88
C GLN A 294 15.23 -1.52 21.52
N ALA A 295 15.28 -0.44 20.73
CA ALA A 295 15.52 0.90 21.25
C ALA A 295 14.38 1.40 22.17
N ASN A 296 13.13 1.04 21.87
CA ASN A 296 11.98 1.33 22.73
C ASN A 296 12.10 0.59 24.08
N LEU A 297 12.32 -0.72 24.04
CA LEU A 297 12.51 -1.56 25.24
C LEU A 297 13.70 -1.09 26.08
N ALA A 298 14.85 -0.77 25.45
CA ALA A 298 16.04 -0.30 26.15
C ALA A 298 15.83 1.04 26.86
N ASP A 299 14.97 1.92 26.32
CA ASP A 299 14.58 3.17 26.98
C ASP A 299 13.62 2.94 28.15
N GLN A 300 12.67 2.00 28.03
CA GLN A 300 11.77 1.62 29.15
C GLN A 300 12.53 0.95 30.30
N VAL A 301 13.34 -0.08 30.01
CA VAL A 301 14.20 -0.75 31.00
C VAL A 301 15.14 0.25 31.69
N ARG A 302 15.66 1.26 30.96
CA ARG A 302 16.53 2.30 31.53
C ARG A 302 15.80 3.30 32.44
N ARG A 303 14.51 3.58 32.20
CA ARG A 303 13.73 4.59 32.93
C ARG A 303 12.92 4.04 34.10
N PHE A 304 12.36 2.85 33.92
CA PHE A 304 11.38 2.25 34.82
C PHE A 304 11.86 0.91 35.39
N GLY A 305 12.69 0.18 34.63
CA GLY A 305 13.18 -1.16 34.97
C GLY A 305 12.47 -2.28 34.20
N ASP A 306 11.32 -1.97 33.61
CA ASP A 306 10.41 -2.95 33.02
C ASP A 306 10.75 -3.30 31.56
N LEU A 307 10.68 -4.58 31.23
CA LEU A 307 10.83 -5.11 29.86
C LEU A 307 9.48 -5.05 29.11
N GLN A 308 8.92 -3.84 29.01
CA GLN A 308 7.62 -3.55 28.40
C GLN A 308 7.76 -2.50 27.28
N LEU A 309 6.87 -2.53 26.30
CA LEU A 309 6.75 -1.43 25.32
C LEU A 309 6.14 -0.20 25.99
N SER A 310 6.52 0.98 25.50
CA SER A 310 6.19 2.27 26.14
C SER A 310 4.72 2.70 26.15
N ASP A 311 3.79 1.92 25.59
CA ASP A 311 2.37 2.26 25.40
C ASP A 311 2.14 3.65 24.77
N THR A 312 2.97 3.98 23.77
CA THR A 312 2.88 5.24 23.02
C THR A 312 2.73 5.02 21.51
N LEU A 313 2.15 6.02 20.84
CA LEU A 313 2.10 6.14 19.40
C LEU A 313 2.93 7.36 18.97
N GLY A 314 3.96 7.14 18.15
CA GLY A 314 4.60 8.23 17.42
C GLY A 314 3.68 8.84 16.35
N ASP A 315 4.04 9.99 15.79
CA ASP A 315 3.16 10.73 14.89
C ASP A 315 2.75 9.94 13.63
N SER A 316 1.44 9.74 13.46
CA SER A 316 0.83 9.07 12.30
C SER A 316 1.47 7.70 11.99
N PRO A 317 1.49 6.74 12.93
CA PRO A 317 2.34 5.56 12.82
C PRO A 317 1.89 4.65 11.68
N ASN A 318 2.83 4.22 10.82
CA ASN A 318 2.55 3.24 9.77
C ASN A 318 2.91 1.81 10.17
N ILE A 319 3.37 1.61 11.42
CA ILE A 319 3.61 0.31 12.04
C ILE A 319 3.08 0.36 13.47
N LEU A 320 2.31 -0.66 13.87
CA LEU A 320 2.01 -0.94 15.27
C LEU A 320 2.67 -2.27 15.66
N VAL A 321 3.30 -2.30 16.82
CA VAL A 321 3.90 -3.48 17.45
C VAL A 321 3.19 -3.73 18.76
N PHE A 322 2.76 -4.98 18.99
CA PHE A 322 2.06 -5.43 20.18
C PHE A 322 2.93 -6.44 20.91
N GLN A 323 3.42 -6.08 22.09
CA GLN A 323 4.07 -6.99 23.01
C GLN A 323 3.00 -7.80 23.73
N ILE A 324 3.04 -9.11 23.56
CA ILE A 324 2.18 -10.09 24.21
C ILE A 324 3.05 -10.86 25.21
N SER A 325 2.73 -10.74 26.49
CA SER A 325 3.51 -11.32 27.59
C SER A 325 2.63 -12.24 28.44
N ALA A 326 3.02 -13.50 28.59
CA ALA A 326 2.33 -14.46 29.45
C ALA A 326 3.29 -15.55 29.94
N ASN A 327 2.86 -16.31 30.94
CA ASN A 327 3.67 -17.41 31.48
C ASN A 327 3.42 -18.69 30.65
N ALA A 328 4.47 -19.45 30.38
CA ALA A 328 4.38 -20.67 29.57
C ALA A 328 3.82 -21.86 30.39
N PRO A 329 3.03 -22.76 29.79
CA PRO A 329 2.56 -22.75 28.42
C PRO A 329 1.33 -21.83 28.21
N PHE A 330 1.20 -21.23 27.02
CA PHE A 330 0.03 -20.43 26.63
C PHE A 330 -0.18 -20.42 25.11
N LYS A 331 -1.35 -19.97 24.65
CA LYS A 331 -1.69 -19.88 23.21
C LYS A 331 -2.38 -18.56 22.87
N ALA A 332 -1.86 -17.87 21.86
CA ALA A 332 -2.41 -16.62 21.34
C ALA A 332 -2.79 -16.75 19.86
N ASP A 333 -4.01 -16.34 19.51
CA ASP A 333 -4.52 -16.28 18.15
C ASP A 333 -4.60 -14.83 17.67
N ILE A 334 -3.89 -14.51 16.58
CA ILE A 334 -3.93 -13.22 15.92
C ILE A 334 -4.71 -13.37 14.61
N ALA A 335 -5.91 -12.80 14.55
CA ALA A 335 -6.80 -12.88 13.39
C ALA A 335 -6.85 -11.55 12.62
N PHE A 336 -6.56 -11.59 11.32
CA PHE A 336 -6.72 -10.46 10.40
C PHE A 336 -7.99 -10.65 9.57
N VAL A 337 -8.87 -9.65 9.63
CA VAL A 337 -10.18 -9.66 8.96
C VAL A 337 -10.28 -8.48 7.99
N SER A 338 -10.69 -8.78 6.75
CA SER A 338 -10.74 -7.86 5.60
C SER A 338 -12.19 -7.45 5.24
N GLY A 339 -12.39 -6.39 4.45
CA GLY A 339 -13.75 -5.93 4.09
C GLY A 339 -14.64 -5.61 5.29
N THR A 340 -14.08 -5.10 6.39
CA THR A 340 -14.79 -4.87 7.66
C THR A 340 -15.62 -3.59 7.63
N ASP A 341 -16.64 -3.54 6.77
CA ASP A 341 -17.56 -2.42 6.70
C ASP A 341 -18.51 -2.41 7.91
N SER A 342 -18.76 -1.22 8.45
CA SER A 342 -19.28 -1.04 9.80
C SER A 342 -20.68 -1.65 9.99
N LYS A 343 -20.82 -2.49 11.03
CA LYS A 343 -22.06 -3.15 11.50
C LYS A 343 -22.55 -4.37 10.70
N SER A 344 -21.68 -5.13 10.04
CA SER A 344 -22.03 -6.49 9.60
C SER A 344 -21.76 -7.50 10.73
N PRO A 345 -22.78 -8.23 11.26
CA PRO A 345 -22.59 -9.26 12.31
C PRO A 345 -21.80 -10.49 11.84
N ARG A 346 -21.37 -10.49 10.57
CA ARG A 346 -20.46 -11.49 9.98
C ARG A 346 -19.00 -11.26 10.36
N VAL A 347 -18.65 -10.10 10.93
CA VAL A 347 -17.28 -9.83 11.36
C VAL A 347 -16.96 -10.69 12.59
N GLU A 348 -17.86 -10.71 13.58
CA GLU A 348 -17.78 -11.54 14.78
C GLU A 348 -17.81 -13.05 14.44
N GLU A 349 -18.66 -13.46 13.49
CA GLU A 349 -18.68 -14.82 12.92
C GLU A 349 -17.33 -15.21 12.30
N ARG A 350 -16.73 -14.30 11.51
CA ARG A 350 -15.44 -14.53 10.85
C ARG A 350 -14.28 -14.56 11.83
N ILE A 351 -14.24 -13.69 12.84
CA ILE A 351 -13.28 -13.76 13.95
C ILE A 351 -13.42 -15.11 14.66
N SER A 352 -14.64 -15.52 15.01
CA SER A 352 -14.93 -16.81 15.65
C SER A 352 -14.55 -18.02 14.79
N SER A 353 -14.46 -17.86 13.47
CA SER A 353 -13.93 -18.88 12.55
C SER A 353 -12.41 -18.91 12.45
N LEU A 354 -11.72 -17.89 12.98
CA LEU A 354 -10.28 -17.68 12.87
C LEU A 354 -9.54 -17.78 14.21
N THR A 355 -10.23 -18.07 15.32
CA THR A 355 -9.62 -18.22 16.65
C THR A 355 -10.16 -19.45 17.42
N GLY A 356 -9.60 -19.70 18.61
CA GLY A 356 -10.12 -20.59 19.63
C GLY A 356 -10.28 -22.04 19.18
N LYS A 357 -11.42 -22.66 19.50
CA LYS A 357 -11.72 -24.04 19.08
C LYS A 357 -11.87 -24.15 17.56
N SER A 358 -12.51 -23.18 16.91
CA SER A 358 -12.77 -23.24 15.46
C SER A 358 -11.49 -23.27 14.63
N LEU A 359 -10.49 -22.44 15.01
CA LEU A 359 -9.16 -22.50 14.40
C LEU A 359 -8.47 -23.85 14.71
N SER A 360 -8.63 -24.40 15.92
CA SER A 360 -8.07 -25.72 16.27
C SER A 360 -8.59 -26.82 15.35
N ASP A 361 -9.91 -26.88 15.16
CA ASP A 361 -10.56 -27.89 14.32
C ASP A 361 -10.10 -27.75 12.84
N GLN A 362 -10.02 -26.52 12.33
CA GLN A 362 -9.56 -26.23 10.96
C GLN A 362 -8.07 -26.51 10.74
N LEU A 363 -7.20 -26.22 11.72
CA LEU A 363 -5.77 -26.57 11.65
C LEU A 363 -5.56 -28.09 11.64
N ILE A 364 -6.35 -28.85 12.40
CA ILE A 364 -6.33 -30.32 12.38
C ILE A 364 -6.80 -30.85 11.01
N GLN A 365 -7.91 -30.33 10.48
CA GLN A 365 -8.39 -30.68 9.14
C GLN A 365 -7.31 -30.39 8.08
N LYS A 366 -6.68 -29.21 8.11
CA LYS A 366 -5.66 -28.80 7.14
C LYS A 366 -4.38 -29.61 7.23
N LYS A 367 -4.01 -30.09 8.43
CA LYS A 367 -2.92 -31.07 8.60
C LYS A 367 -3.25 -32.37 7.87
N ASN A 368 -4.45 -32.93 8.11
CA ASN A 368 -4.86 -34.20 7.49
C ASN A 368 -5.00 -34.06 5.95
N GLU A 369 -5.50 -32.92 5.45
CA GLU A 369 -5.50 -32.58 4.02
C GLU A 369 -4.09 -32.53 3.43
N PHE A 370 -3.11 -31.99 4.18
CA PHE A 370 -1.71 -31.97 3.77
C PHE A 370 -1.13 -33.39 3.71
N ASP A 371 -1.30 -34.19 4.77
CA ASP A 371 -0.73 -35.55 4.88
C ASP A 371 -1.27 -36.47 3.77
N HIS A 372 -2.60 -36.51 3.58
CA HIS A 372 -3.22 -37.31 2.51
C HIS A 372 -2.79 -36.85 1.12
N LYS A 373 -2.57 -35.54 0.91
CA LYS A 373 -2.06 -35.03 -0.37
C LYS A 373 -0.59 -35.38 -0.56
N PHE A 374 0.22 -35.28 0.49
CA PHE A 374 1.65 -35.59 0.47
C PHE A 374 1.86 -37.06 0.09
N GLU A 375 1.21 -37.99 0.79
CA GLU A 375 1.37 -39.42 0.50
C GLU A 375 0.78 -39.80 -0.86
N ARG A 376 -0.35 -39.22 -1.28
CA ARG A 376 -0.88 -39.43 -2.64
C ARG A 376 0.05 -38.91 -3.75
N CYS A 377 0.92 -37.93 -3.46
CA CYS A 377 1.86 -37.36 -4.43
C CYS A 377 3.23 -38.04 -4.41
N PHE A 378 3.73 -38.46 -3.24
CA PHE A 378 5.07 -39.02 -3.08
C PHE A 378 5.10 -40.53 -2.86
N ASN A 379 4.04 -41.11 -2.29
CA ASN A 379 3.83 -42.55 -2.10
C ASN A 379 5.03 -43.23 -1.41
N LEU A 380 5.43 -42.70 -0.25
CA LEU A 380 6.63 -43.11 0.48
C LEU A 380 6.44 -44.44 1.22
N THR A 381 5.25 -44.68 1.78
CA THR A 381 4.95 -45.95 2.48
C THR A 381 5.15 -47.14 1.55
N ASN A 382 4.69 -47.02 0.30
CA ASN A 382 4.86 -48.05 -0.74
C ASN A 382 6.30 -48.12 -1.31
N LYS A 383 7.20 -47.23 -0.90
CA LYS A 383 8.63 -47.26 -1.22
C LYS A 383 9.49 -47.76 -0.05
N GLY A 384 8.90 -47.98 1.13
CA GLY A 384 9.62 -48.33 2.35
C GLY A 384 10.46 -47.17 2.92
N ILE A 385 9.96 -45.94 2.78
CA ILE A 385 10.57 -44.68 3.30
C ILE A 385 9.61 -44.06 4.31
#